data_AF-A0A6V7Y565-F1
#
_entry.id   AF-A0A6V7Y565-F1
#
_cell.length_a   1.000
_cell.length_b   1.000
_cell.length_c   1.000
_cell.angle_alpha   90.00
_cell.angle_beta   90.00
_cell.angle_gamma   90.00
#
_symmetry.space_group_name_H-M   'P 1'
#
loop_
_entity.id
_entity.type
_entity.pdbx_description
1 polymer ?
#
loop_
_entity_poly.entity_id
_entity_poly.type
_entity_poly.pdbx_seq_one_letter_code
_entity_poly.pdbx_strand_id
1 'polypeptide(L)'
;MNLSQESVRLINFPGEIFMQVLKLMILPLIFSSLVSALAQMDAKESGQMSLFTVGYYVITTLFATMTGILLVLVIHPGDPAIKQELAYLEIQHNPISPLDTFLDVIRNMFPENVIQATMQRTQTKYYFPLNKRTGNKKQDNSS
;
A
#
# COMPACT_ATOMS: atom_id res chain seq x y z
N MET A 1 -8.77 -31.26 14.50
CA MET A 1 -8.40 -31.83 13.20
C MET A 1 -7.29 -30.96 12.60
N ASN A 2 -6.04 -31.39 12.71
CA ASN A 2 -4.90 -30.67 12.13
C ASN A 2 -4.85 -30.99 10.63
N LEU A 3 -5.42 -30.12 9.80
CA LEU A 3 -5.22 -30.16 8.36
C LEU A 3 -3.72 -29.92 8.12
N SER A 4 -3.04 -30.90 7.51
CA SER A 4 -1.63 -30.76 7.14
C SER A 4 -1.48 -29.51 6.24
N GLN A 5 -0.45 -28.70 6.49
CA GLN A 5 -0.14 -27.49 5.71
C GLN A 5 -0.08 -27.79 4.19
N GLU A 6 0.28 -29.01 3.82
CA GLU A 6 0.27 -29.49 2.44
C GLU A 6 -1.14 -29.55 1.84
N SER A 7 -2.15 -30.01 2.58
CA SER A 7 -3.54 -30.08 2.10
C SER A 7 -4.14 -28.69 1.87
N VAL A 8 -3.79 -27.72 2.75
CA VAL A 8 -4.22 -26.33 2.59
C VAL A 8 -3.58 -25.69 1.34
N ARG A 9 -2.29 -25.94 1.10
CA ARG A 9 -1.63 -25.46 -0.14
C ARG A 9 -2.23 -26.07 -1.40
N LEU A 10 -2.51 -27.37 -1.41
CA LEU A 10 -3.09 -28.06 -2.56
C LEU A 10 -4.50 -27.55 -2.90
N ILE A 11 -5.32 -27.25 -1.89
CA ILE A 11 -6.67 -26.69 -2.10
C ILE A 11 -6.60 -25.22 -2.55
N ASN A 12 -5.63 -24.45 -2.06
CA ASN A 12 -5.45 -23.05 -2.44
C ASN A 12 -4.76 -22.88 -3.81
N PHE A 13 -4.07 -23.91 -4.31
CA PHE A 13 -3.33 -23.89 -5.56
C PHE A 13 -4.12 -23.36 -6.77
N PRO A 14 -5.35 -23.83 -7.08
CA PRO A 14 -6.13 -23.27 -8.19
C PRO A 14 -6.49 -21.78 -7.99
N GLY A 15 -6.75 -21.36 -6.75
CA GLY A 15 -7.00 -19.95 -6.43
C GLY A 15 -5.75 -19.08 -6.62
N GLU A 16 -4.58 -19.61 -6.29
CA GLU A 16 -3.31 -18.94 -6.49
C GLU A 16 -3.03 -18.71 -7.98
N ILE A 17 -3.16 -19.75 -8.80
CA ILE A 17 -2.96 -19.65 -10.26
C ILE A 17 -3.98 -18.68 -10.88
N PHE A 18 -5.24 -18.74 -10.47
CA PHE A 18 -6.26 -17.80 -10.95
C PHE A 18 -5.88 -16.35 -10.63
N MET A 19 -5.46 -16.06 -9.40
CA MET A 19 -5.03 -14.71 -9.01
C MET A 19 -3.78 -14.26 -9.78
N GLN A 20 -2.84 -15.15 -10.10
CA GLN A 20 -1.66 -14.83 -10.91
C GLN A 20 -2.06 -14.47 -12.36
N VAL A 21 -2.99 -15.23 -12.96
CA VAL A 21 -3.51 -14.94 -14.30
C VAL A 21 -4.22 -13.58 -14.34
N LEU A 22 -5.10 -13.30 -13.36
CA LEU A 22 -5.78 -12.00 -13.27
C LEU A 22 -4.80 -10.84 -13.14
N LYS A 23 -3.77 -10.98 -12.28
CA LYS A 23 -2.73 -9.96 -12.09
C LYS A 23 -1.87 -9.74 -13.33
N LEU A 24 -1.66 -10.77 -14.16
CA LEU A 24 -0.94 -10.61 -15.42
C LEU A 24 -1.80 -9.86 -16.45
N MET A 25 -3.09 -10.18 -16.52
CA MET A 25 -4.01 -9.55 -17.48
C MET A 25 -4.34 -8.09 -17.16
N ILE A 26 -4.31 -7.70 -15.88
CA ILE A 26 -4.71 -6.35 -15.47
C ILE A 26 -3.86 -5.25 -16.14
N LEU A 27 -2.54 -5.45 -16.24
CA LEU A 27 -1.61 -4.45 -16.78
C LEU A 27 -1.88 -4.13 -18.28
N PRO A 28 -1.87 -5.12 -19.20
CA PRO A 28 -2.14 -4.86 -20.61
C PRO A 28 -3.59 -4.41 -20.87
N LEU A 29 -4.57 -4.91 -20.12
CA LEU A 29 -5.98 -4.53 -20.30
C LEU A 29 -6.22 -3.08 -19.89
N ILE A 30 -5.70 -2.65 -18.74
CA ILE A 30 -5.84 -1.25 -18.31
C ILE A 30 -5.14 -0.32 -19.30
N PHE A 31 -3.91 -0.64 -19.71
CA PHE A 31 -3.17 0.20 -20.65
C PHE A 31 -3.90 0.37 -21.99
N SER A 32 -4.30 -0.75 -22.61
CA SER A 32 -5.01 -0.72 -23.91
C SER A 32 -6.37 -0.03 -23.82
N SER A 33 -7.14 -0.29 -22.74
CA SER A 33 -8.43 0.35 -22.49
C SER A 33 -8.28 1.86 -22.32
N LEU A 34 -7.30 2.33 -21.54
CA LEU A 34 -7.05 3.76 -21.33
C LEU A 34 -6.65 4.45 -22.63
N VAL A 35 -5.71 3.88 -23.40
CA VAL A 35 -5.29 4.45 -24.68
C VAL A 35 -6.45 4.54 -25.66
N SER A 36 -7.25 3.48 -25.79
CA SER A 36 -8.42 3.45 -26.68
C SER A 36 -9.50 4.46 -26.26
N ALA A 37 -9.78 4.59 -24.97
CA ALA A 37 -10.76 5.56 -24.45
C ALA A 37 -10.31 7.00 -24.71
N LEU A 38 -9.04 7.31 -24.41
CA LEU A 38 -8.48 8.65 -24.62
C LEU A 38 -8.38 9.01 -26.12
N ALA A 39 -8.17 8.03 -27.00
CA ALA A 39 -8.11 8.27 -28.44
C ALA A 39 -9.48 8.60 -29.06
N GLN A 40 -10.58 8.21 -28.42
CA GLN A 40 -11.95 8.42 -28.90
C GLN A 40 -12.61 9.69 -28.36
N MET A 41 -12.06 10.29 -27.30
CA MET A 41 -12.67 11.44 -26.60
C MET A 41 -11.92 12.74 -26.87
N ASP A 42 -12.65 13.83 -27.09
CA ASP A 42 -12.07 15.17 -27.21
C ASP A 42 -11.49 15.66 -25.88
N ALA A 43 -10.35 16.36 -25.93
CA ALA A 43 -9.63 16.82 -24.73
C ALA A 43 -10.46 17.75 -23.82
N LYS A 44 -11.36 18.54 -24.41
CA LYS A 44 -12.24 19.46 -23.66
C LYS A 44 -13.32 18.71 -22.89
N GLU A 45 -13.91 17.69 -23.50
CA GLU A 45 -14.97 16.89 -22.89
C GLU A 45 -14.39 15.90 -21.85
N SER A 46 -13.24 15.30 -22.13
CA SER A 46 -12.57 14.38 -21.21
C SER A 46 -12.12 15.05 -19.90
N GLY A 47 -11.66 16.30 -19.95
CA GLY A 47 -11.30 17.09 -18.77
C GLY A 47 -12.50 17.39 -17.87
N GLN A 48 -13.64 17.78 -18.47
CA GLN A 48 -14.87 18.05 -17.72
C GLN A 48 -15.45 16.76 -17.11
N MET A 49 -15.50 15.68 -17.88
CA MET A 49 -15.96 14.38 -17.41
C MET A 49 -15.08 13.85 -16.25
N SER A 50 -13.75 14.02 -16.36
CA SER A 50 -12.82 13.60 -15.31
C SER A 50 -13.03 14.42 -14.02
N LEU A 51 -13.26 15.73 -14.12
CA LEU A 51 -13.51 16.57 -12.94
C LEU A 51 -14.80 16.17 -12.22
N PHE A 52 -15.89 15.93 -12.96
CA PHE A 52 -17.13 15.41 -12.37
C PHE A 52 -16.94 14.04 -11.72
N THR A 53 -16.17 13.15 -12.37
CA THR A 53 -15.89 11.81 -11.87
C THR A 53 -15.11 11.85 -10.55
N VAL A 54 -14.05 12.67 -10.48
CA VAL A 54 -13.27 12.86 -9.25
C VAL A 54 -14.12 13.48 -8.15
N GLY A 55 -14.90 14.53 -8.46
CA GLY A 55 -15.82 15.14 -7.50
C GLY A 55 -16.84 14.14 -6.96
N TYR A 56 -17.43 13.33 -7.83
CA TYR A 56 -18.36 12.26 -7.46
C TYR A 56 -17.71 11.23 -6.53
N TYR A 57 -16.47 10.80 -6.84
CA TYR A 57 -15.75 9.84 -6.00
C TYR A 57 -15.46 10.42 -4.60
N VAL A 58 -15.00 11.66 -4.51
CA VAL A 58 -14.74 12.32 -3.22
C VAL A 58 -16.00 12.39 -2.37
N ILE A 59 -17.13 12.82 -2.95
CA ILE A 59 -18.40 12.90 -2.24
C ILE A 59 -18.83 11.51 -1.75
N THR A 60 -18.74 10.49 -2.60
CA THR A 60 -19.12 9.11 -2.23
C THR A 60 -18.21 8.54 -1.13
N THR A 61 -16.91 8.82 -1.18
CA THR A 61 -15.96 8.40 -0.12
C THR A 61 -16.32 9.06 1.21
N LEU A 62 -16.68 10.35 1.22
CA LEU A 62 -17.12 11.02 2.45
C LEU A 62 -18.36 10.34 3.05
N PHE A 63 -19.38 10.07 2.22
CA PHE A 63 -20.58 9.36 2.69
C PHE A 63 -20.27 7.94 3.18
N ALA A 64 -19.41 7.20 2.48
CA ALA A 64 -18.97 5.86 2.88
C ALA A 64 -18.19 5.88 4.20
N THR A 65 -17.26 6.83 4.39
CA THR A 65 -16.50 6.99 5.62
C THR A 65 -17.39 7.39 6.80
N MET A 66 -18.33 8.32 6.61
CA MET A 66 -19.30 8.69 7.65
C MET A 66 -20.13 7.47 8.09
N THR A 67 -20.64 6.70 7.13
CA THR A 67 -21.42 5.49 7.39
C THR A 67 -20.57 4.42 8.08
N GLY A 68 -19.31 4.24 7.65
CA GLY A 68 -18.37 3.28 8.24
C GLY A 68 -18.05 3.62 9.69
N ILE A 69 -17.78 4.89 10.00
CA ILE A 69 -17.54 5.35 11.38
C ILE A 69 -18.78 5.12 12.24
N LEU A 70 -19.97 5.48 11.74
CA LEU A 70 -21.22 5.25 12.45
C LEU A 70 -21.44 3.76 12.75
N LEU A 71 -21.21 2.88 11.76
CA LEU A 71 -21.38 1.44 11.94
C LEU A 71 -20.40 0.85 12.97
N VAL A 72 -19.13 1.27 12.92
CA VAL A 72 -18.11 0.86 13.89
C VAL A 72 -18.46 1.34 15.30
N LEU A 73 -18.98 2.56 15.44
CA LEU A 73 -19.42 3.10 16.73
C LEU A 73 -20.73 2.48 17.23
N VAL A 74 -21.57 1.91 16.38
CA VAL A 74 -22.80 1.22 16.84
C VAL A 74 -22.48 -0.21 17.27
N ILE A 75 -21.78 -0.94 16.41
CA ILE A 75 -21.51 -2.37 16.62
C ILE A 75 -20.36 -2.58 17.62
N HIS A 76 -19.46 -1.60 17.77
CA HIS A 76 -18.23 -1.70 18.55
C HIS A 76 -17.47 -3.00 18.29
N PRO A 77 -17.04 -3.25 17.04
CA PRO A 77 -16.29 -4.46 16.72
C PRO A 77 -14.91 -4.40 17.39
N GLY A 78 -14.69 -5.26 18.39
CA GLY A 78 -13.38 -5.48 19.00
C GLY A 78 -13.43 -5.77 20.50
N ASP A 79 -12.64 -6.75 20.95
CA ASP A 79 -12.48 -7.05 22.37
C ASP A 79 -11.44 -6.09 22.99
N PRO A 80 -11.79 -5.28 24.01
CA PRO A 80 -10.85 -4.39 24.68
C PRO A 80 -9.69 -5.13 25.37
N ALA A 81 -9.83 -6.42 25.69
CA ALA A 81 -8.78 -7.21 26.34
C ALA A 81 -7.57 -7.49 25.42
N ILE A 82 -7.76 -7.52 24.10
CA ILE A 82 -6.69 -7.82 23.12
C ILE A 82 -5.82 -6.59 22.81
N LYS A 83 -6.27 -5.39 23.19
CA LYS A 83 -5.56 -4.12 22.91
C LYS A 83 -4.21 -4.02 23.61
N GLN A 84 -4.01 -4.74 24.71
CA GLN A 84 -2.82 -4.61 25.56
C GLN A 84 -1.61 -5.41 25.05
N GLU A 85 -1.81 -6.53 24.33
CA GLU A 85 -0.71 -7.26 23.67
C GLU A 85 -0.22 -6.56 22.39
N LEU A 86 -1.13 -5.90 21.64
CA LEU A 86 -0.80 -5.22 20.39
C LEU A 86 0.09 -3.98 20.60
N ALA A 87 -0.05 -3.29 21.73
CA ALA A 87 0.77 -2.11 22.05
C ALA A 87 2.27 -2.43 22.22
N TYR A 88 2.64 -3.68 22.54
CA TYR A 88 4.04 -4.10 22.64
C TYR A 88 4.71 -4.34 21.27
N LEU A 89 3.94 -4.62 20.22
CA LEU A 89 4.44 -4.85 18.86
C LEU A 89 4.69 -3.55 18.06
N GLU A 90 4.09 -2.43 18.47
CA GLU A 90 4.18 -1.14 17.76
C GLU A 90 5.54 -0.41 17.92
N ILE A 91 6.40 -0.83 18.85
CA ILE A 91 7.66 -0.12 19.15
C ILE A 91 8.74 -0.33 18.07
N GLN A 92 8.59 -1.31 17.17
CA GLN A 92 9.57 -1.62 16.11
C GLN A 92 9.26 -1.01 14.74
N HIS A 93 8.16 -0.26 14.58
CA HIS A 93 7.85 0.38 13.30
C HIS A 93 8.52 1.75 13.22
N ASN A 94 9.37 1.93 12.21
CA ASN A 94 9.96 3.22 11.89
C ASN A 94 8.84 4.24 11.68
N PRO A 95 8.84 5.41 12.34
CA PRO A 95 7.80 6.41 12.14
C PRO A 95 7.91 6.98 10.72
N ILE A 96 7.19 6.38 9.78
CA ILE A 96 7.06 6.91 8.42
C ILE A 96 6.20 8.17 8.53
N SER A 97 6.73 9.31 8.10
CA SER A 97 5.97 10.55 8.11
C SER A 97 4.80 10.46 7.12
N PRO A 98 3.59 10.92 7.46
CA PRO A 98 2.48 11.01 6.51
C PRO A 98 2.83 11.80 5.25
N LEU A 99 3.71 12.80 5.41
CA LEU A 99 4.25 13.59 4.31
C LEU A 99 5.05 12.69 3.36
N ASP A 100 5.94 11.85 3.88
CA ASP A 100 6.75 10.93 3.05
C ASP A 100 5.87 9.93 2.32
N THR A 101 4.81 9.45 2.94
CA THR A 101 3.83 8.57 2.29
C THR A 101 3.10 9.28 1.15
N PHE A 102 2.68 10.53 1.38
CA PHE A 102 2.06 11.35 0.33
C PHE A 102 3.03 11.68 -0.82
N LEU A 103 4.28 12.02 -0.48
CA LEU A 103 5.32 12.23 -1.48
C LEU A 103 5.65 10.95 -2.23
N ASP A 104 5.64 9.78 -1.58
CA ASP A 104 5.82 8.49 -2.23
C ASP A 104 4.65 8.18 -3.18
N VAL A 105 3.42 8.59 -2.87
CA VAL A 105 2.28 8.50 -3.83
C VAL A 105 2.55 9.37 -5.06
N ILE A 106 2.98 10.62 -4.88
CA ILE A 106 3.29 11.53 -6.01
C ILE A 106 4.49 11.03 -6.81
N ARG A 107 5.56 10.56 -6.15
CA ARG A 107 6.74 9.97 -6.82
C ARG A 107 6.37 8.74 -7.63
N ASN A 108 5.47 7.90 -7.12
CA ASN A 108 4.96 6.75 -7.85
C ASN A 108 3.98 7.12 -8.98
N MET A 109 3.43 8.34 -9.01
CA MET A 109 2.60 8.86 -10.12
C MET A 109 3.46 9.28 -11.32
N PHE A 110 4.67 9.77 -11.09
CA PHE A 110 5.64 10.17 -12.12
C PHE A 110 6.90 9.29 -12.03
N PRO A 111 6.83 8.01 -12.43
CA PRO A 111 7.98 7.13 -12.34
C PRO A 111 9.09 7.54 -13.30
N GLU A 112 10.34 7.35 -12.87
CA GLU A 112 11.53 7.57 -13.72
C GLU A 112 11.56 6.60 -14.91
N ASN A 113 10.92 5.43 -14.78
CA ASN A 113 10.81 4.43 -15.83
C ASN A 113 9.44 3.72 -15.79
N VAL A 114 8.71 3.79 -16.90
CA VAL A 114 7.36 3.19 -17.03
C VAL A 114 7.40 1.66 -16.96
N ILE A 115 8.42 1.03 -17.54
CA ILE A 115 8.56 -0.44 -17.54
C ILE A 115 8.88 -0.91 -16.11
N GLN A 116 9.76 -0.21 -15.41
CA GLN A 116 10.09 -0.56 -14.03
C GLN A 116 8.91 -0.32 -13.08
N ALA A 117 8.19 0.80 -13.23
CA ALA A 117 7.09 1.15 -12.35
C ALA A 117 5.85 0.25 -12.46
N THR A 118 5.69 -0.41 -13.61
CA THR A 118 4.64 -1.41 -13.79
C THR A 118 4.97 -2.76 -13.14
N MET A 119 6.26 -3.03 -12.89
CA MET A 119 6.74 -4.26 -12.25
C MET A 119 7.14 -4.08 -10.78
N GLN A 120 7.51 -2.87 -10.36
CA GLN A 120 8.09 -2.56 -9.06
C GLN A 120 7.48 -1.29 -8.46
N ARG A 121 7.24 -1.28 -7.14
CA ARG A 121 6.77 -0.11 -6.38
C ARG A 121 7.91 0.46 -5.54
N THR A 122 8.12 1.77 -5.61
CA THR A 122 9.13 2.45 -4.78
C THR A 122 8.56 2.70 -3.38
N GLN A 123 9.30 2.28 -2.35
CA GLN A 123 8.98 2.51 -0.94
C GLN A 123 10.19 3.09 -0.22
N THR A 124 10.02 4.21 0.47
CA THR A 124 11.07 4.79 1.30
C THR A 124 11.28 3.92 2.54
N LYS A 125 12.47 3.33 2.69
CA LYS A 125 12.89 2.59 3.89
C LYS A 125 13.97 3.38 4.63
N TYR A 126 13.66 3.78 5.85
CA TYR A 126 14.62 4.43 6.74
C TYR A 126 15.53 3.38 7.38
N TYR A 127 16.85 3.50 7.16
CA TYR A 127 17.86 2.75 7.90
C TYR A 127 18.45 3.68 8.94
N PHE A 128 18.20 3.43 10.22
CA PHE A 128 18.93 4.12 11.29
C PHE A 128 20.41 3.71 11.18
N PRO A 129 21.35 4.63 10.95
CA PRO A 129 22.76 4.28 11.12
C PRO A 129 22.97 4.01 12.60
N LEU A 130 23.27 2.75 12.95
CA LEU A 130 23.80 2.43 14.27
C LEU A 130 25.00 3.34 14.51
N ASN A 131 24.89 4.20 15.51
CA ASN A 131 25.92 5.10 15.95
C ASN A 131 27.17 4.29 16.31
N LYS A 132 28.17 4.25 15.41
CA LYS A 132 29.52 3.76 15.70
C LYS A 132 30.23 4.75 16.63
N ARG A 133 29.82 4.79 17.90
CA ARG A 133 30.54 5.48 18.99
C ARG A 133 30.54 4.68 20.29
N THR A 134 30.89 3.39 20.22
CA THR A 134 31.44 2.65 21.36
C THR A 134 32.42 1.62 20.82
N GLY A 135 33.73 1.88 20.96
CA GLY A 135 34.76 0.87 20.63
C GLY A 135 36.10 1.37 20.12
N ASN A 136 36.35 2.68 19.95
CA ASN A 136 37.71 3.16 19.73
C ASN A 136 38.02 4.39 20.59
N LYS A 137 38.34 4.12 21.86
CA LYS A 137 39.19 4.99 22.67
C LYS A 137 40.24 4.12 23.34
N LYS A 138 41.49 4.38 22.92
CA LYS A 138 42.72 4.23 23.69
C LYS A 138 43.23 2.81 23.90
N GLN A 139 43.93 2.35 22.87
CA GLN A 139 45.33 1.98 23.07
C GLN A 139 46.08 3.24 23.55
N ASP A 140 46.31 3.34 24.87
CA ASP A 140 47.52 3.92 25.47
C ASP A 140 47.50 3.82 27.00
N ASN A 141 48.62 3.28 27.51
CA ASN A 141 49.15 3.25 28.89
C ASN A 141 48.50 2.33 29.92
N SER A 142 49.17 1.21 30.25
CA SER A 142 50.21 1.19 31.30
C SER A 142 50.79 -0.23 31.48
N SER A 143 52.13 -0.31 31.38
CA SER A 143 53.04 -1.40 31.80
C SER A 143 53.06 -2.71 31.01
#